data_AF-A0A7V8FVF5-F1
#
_entry.id   AF-A0A7V8FVF5-F1
#
_cell.length_a   1.000
_cell.length_b   1.000
_cell.length_c   1.000
_cell.angle_alpha   90.00
_cell.angle_beta   90.00
_cell.angle_gamma   90.00
#
_symmetry.space_group_name_H-M   'P 1'
#
loop_
_entity.id
_entity.type
_entity.pdbx_description
1 polymer ?
#
loop_
_entity_poly.entity_id
_entity_poly.type
_entity_poly.pdbx_seq_one_letter_code
_entity_poly.pdbx_strand_id
1 'polypeptide(L)'
;MKKLLAALAAAVLSFSTLTASAQTLPPPTVAAKTWLLLDASANQVIASSDPDMRVEPASLTKLMTAYLAFAALRDKRLSLEQEVSVSVNAWKVDPSSSKMFIEPNKPVSIDNLLYGLISVSGNDAAVAVAEAVSGTEDAFVQLMNREAQRQGLTNTHFSNPHGLPSPDTYTTARDLAILCRNLINDFPEYYKRYYSVKKFTYNNITQPNRNRLLWLDPTVDGMKTGHTSSAGYSLITSAHRPVPNGERRLISVVVGTVSDQVRTQESQKLLNWGFQNFDAVKLYAKGQPVDTPDVWKGSQGKIKVGFKNDVYITIPKGTADKVKTHLDRNDPLIAPISENAKIGTLKVTIDDKTVAEMPVVALESVGPAGFIGRAWDSLRLMFK
;
A
#
# COMPACT_ATOMS: atom_id res chain seq x y z
N MET A 1 -36.60 47.59 -64.20
CA MET A 1 -36.70 46.14 -64.53
C MET A 1 -35.51 45.42 -63.95
N LYS A 2 -35.78 44.35 -63.17
CA LYS A 2 -34.93 43.18 -62.91
C LYS A 2 -33.61 43.33 -62.12
N LYS A 3 -33.75 42.90 -60.85
CA LYS A 3 -32.95 41.89 -60.14
C LYS A 3 -31.61 42.31 -59.53
N LEU A 4 -31.78 42.76 -58.28
CA LEU A 4 -30.87 42.70 -57.14
C LEU A 4 -30.37 41.28 -56.80
N LEU A 5 -29.23 41.25 -56.10
CA LEU A 5 -28.72 40.25 -55.15
C LEU A 5 -27.82 39.13 -55.70
N ALA A 6 -26.55 39.47 -55.83
CA ALA A 6 -25.42 38.60 -55.52
C ALA A 6 -24.96 38.92 -54.09
N ALA A 7 -24.94 37.93 -53.18
CA ALA A 7 -24.03 37.90 -52.02
C ALA A 7 -24.23 36.61 -51.19
N LEU A 8 -23.12 35.88 -51.04
CA LEU A 8 -22.78 34.99 -49.92
C LEU A 8 -23.79 33.93 -49.47
N ALA A 9 -23.65 32.74 -50.03
CA ALA A 9 -23.95 31.50 -49.31
C ALA A 9 -22.78 31.21 -48.34
N ALA A 10 -22.78 31.87 -47.18
CA ALA A 10 -21.94 31.47 -46.05
C ALA A 10 -22.69 30.39 -45.26
N ALA A 11 -22.27 29.14 -45.44
CA ALA A 11 -22.73 28.00 -44.66
C ALA A 11 -22.36 28.22 -43.18
N VAL A 12 -23.36 28.52 -42.35
CA VAL A 12 -23.23 28.45 -40.89
C VAL A 12 -23.26 26.97 -40.51
N LEU A 13 -22.09 26.33 -40.59
CA LEU A 13 -21.83 25.08 -39.90
C LEU A 13 -21.60 25.44 -38.43
N SER A 14 -22.67 25.33 -37.64
CA SER A 14 -22.61 25.38 -36.18
C SER A 14 -21.69 24.25 -35.69
N PHE A 15 -20.41 24.57 -35.50
CA PHE A 15 -19.46 23.73 -34.77
C PHE A 15 -19.97 23.64 -33.33
N SER A 16 -20.76 22.60 -33.06
CA SER A 16 -21.03 22.15 -31.70
C SER A 16 -19.69 21.62 -31.19
N THR A 17 -18.98 22.43 -30.43
CA THR A 17 -17.81 21.98 -29.67
C THR A 17 -18.31 20.99 -28.63
N LEU A 18 -18.35 19.70 -29.01
CA LEU A 18 -18.36 18.61 -28.07
C LEU A 18 -17.07 18.75 -27.25
N THR A 19 -17.17 19.45 -26.12
CA THR A 19 -16.19 19.36 -25.07
C THR A 19 -16.23 17.91 -24.61
N ALA A 20 -15.34 17.10 -25.18
CA ALA A 20 -15.03 15.77 -24.67
C ALA A 20 -14.44 15.99 -23.28
N SER A 21 -15.32 16.06 -22.27
CA SER A 21 -14.93 15.95 -20.88
C SER A 21 -14.21 14.60 -20.79
N ALA A 22 -12.94 14.61 -20.38
CA ALA A 22 -12.19 13.40 -20.14
C ALA A 22 -12.98 12.56 -19.13
N GLN A 23 -13.70 11.57 -19.64
CA GLN A 23 -14.63 10.77 -18.86
C GLN A 23 -13.79 10.01 -17.86
N THR A 24 -13.93 10.34 -16.57
CA THR A 24 -13.34 9.56 -15.49
C THR A 24 -13.87 8.14 -15.64
N LEU A 25 -13.00 7.19 -15.99
CA LEU A 25 -13.37 5.80 -16.20
C LEU A 25 -14.01 5.27 -14.90
N PRO A 26 -15.31 4.94 -14.90
CA PRO A 26 -15.94 4.46 -13.69
C PRO A 26 -15.30 3.12 -13.30
N PRO A 27 -15.07 2.87 -12.00
CA PRO A 27 -14.61 1.57 -11.55
C PRO A 27 -15.64 0.49 -11.88
N PRO A 28 -15.21 -0.76 -12.07
CA PRO A 28 -16.12 -1.87 -12.29
C PRO A 28 -17.01 -2.09 -11.06
N THR A 29 -18.21 -2.60 -11.27
CA THR A 29 -19.03 -3.11 -10.17
C THR A 29 -18.36 -4.34 -9.55
N VAL A 30 -18.17 -4.29 -8.23
CA VAL A 30 -17.53 -5.35 -7.45
C VAL A 30 -18.50 -5.90 -6.41
N ALA A 31 -18.74 -7.21 -6.44
CA ALA A 31 -19.65 -7.90 -5.52
C ALA A 31 -18.99 -8.22 -4.17
N ALA A 32 -18.77 -7.18 -3.36
CA ALA A 32 -18.14 -7.26 -2.03
C ALA A 32 -18.74 -6.23 -1.07
N LYS A 33 -18.58 -6.42 0.25
CA LYS A 33 -19.02 -5.44 1.25
C LYS A 33 -18.19 -4.14 1.18
N THR A 34 -16.88 -4.27 1.03
CA THR A 34 -15.93 -3.17 0.85
C THR A 34 -14.75 -3.64 0.02
N TRP A 35 -14.14 -2.72 -0.73
CA TRP A 35 -12.96 -3.02 -1.52
C TRP A 35 -12.13 -1.77 -1.81
N LEU A 36 -10.84 -1.99 -2.11
CA LEU A 36 -9.90 -0.96 -2.49
C LEU A 36 -8.89 -1.51 -3.50
N LEU A 37 -8.54 -0.71 -4.50
CA LEU A 37 -7.43 -0.97 -5.42
C LEU A 37 -6.35 0.08 -5.22
N LEU A 38 -5.18 -0.35 -4.78
CA LEU A 38 -4.01 0.48 -4.53
C LEU A 38 -2.96 0.25 -5.61
N ASP A 39 -2.42 1.34 -6.16
CA ASP A 39 -1.13 1.31 -6.83
C ASP A 39 -0.04 1.43 -5.76
N ALA A 40 0.66 0.33 -5.49
CA ALA A 40 1.71 0.30 -4.48
C ALA A 40 2.99 0.99 -4.96
N SER A 41 3.22 1.09 -6.27
CA SER A 41 4.37 1.79 -6.86
C SER A 41 4.24 3.31 -6.73
N ALA A 42 3.03 3.85 -6.93
CA ALA A 42 2.73 5.28 -6.78
C ALA A 42 2.21 5.67 -5.38
N ASN A 43 1.94 4.67 -4.53
CA ASN A 43 1.26 4.85 -3.26
C ASN A 43 -0.08 5.62 -3.39
N GLN A 44 -0.88 5.26 -4.39
CA GLN A 44 -2.10 5.98 -4.75
C GLN A 44 -3.28 5.02 -4.85
N VAL A 45 -4.37 5.35 -4.16
CA VAL A 45 -5.64 4.61 -4.32
C VAL A 45 -6.22 4.94 -5.69
N ILE A 46 -6.43 3.92 -6.52
CA ILE A 46 -7.00 4.06 -7.87
C ILE A 46 -8.52 4.17 -7.77
N ALA A 47 -9.13 3.26 -7.01
CA ALA A 47 -10.57 3.21 -6.77
C ALA A 47 -10.87 2.45 -5.48
N SER A 48 -12.04 2.71 -4.90
CA SER A 48 -12.52 2.03 -3.70
C SER A 48 -14.03 2.13 -3.56
N SER A 49 -14.62 1.23 -2.78
CA SER A 49 -15.99 1.35 -2.26
C SER A 49 -15.97 1.13 -0.75
N ASP A 50 -16.50 2.10 -0.01
CA ASP A 50 -16.52 2.16 1.46
C ASP A 50 -15.20 1.71 2.13
N PRO A 51 -14.04 2.28 1.73
CA PRO A 51 -12.74 1.75 2.14
C PRO A 51 -12.46 1.85 3.64
N ASP A 52 -13.21 2.70 4.35
CA ASP A 52 -13.09 2.98 5.79
C ASP A 52 -14.18 2.27 6.62
N MET A 53 -15.03 1.45 5.98
CA MET A 53 -16.02 0.62 6.66
C MET A 53 -15.31 -0.41 7.54
N ARG A 54 -15.68 -0.45 8.82
CA ARG A 54 -15.20 -1.49 9.75
C ARG A 54 -15.79 -2.83 9.40
N VAL A 55 -14.91 -3.81 9.26
CA VAL A 55 -15.23 -5.19 8.87
C VAL A 55 -14.42 -6.18 9.70
N GLU A 56 -14.95 -7.38 9.87
CA GLU A 56 -14.20 -8.49 10.47
C GLU A 56 -13.11 -8.96 9.47
N PRO A 57 -11.82 -8.95 9.83
CA PRO A 57 -10.72 -9.35 8.94
C PRO A 57 -10.66 -10.85 8.66
N ALA A 58 -11.24 -11.68 9.54
CA ALA A 58 -10.96 -13.11 9.58
C ALA A 58 -9.43 -13.38 9.51
N SER A 59 -9.01 -14.41 8.76
CA SER A 59 -7.58 -14.75 8.57
C SER A 59 -6.71 -13.68 7.90
N LEU A 60 -7.26 -12.55 7.42
CA LEU A 60 -6.43 -11.41 6.99
C LEU A 60 -5.62 -10.84 8.16
N THR A 61 -6.07 -11.04 9.40
CA THR A 61 -5.33 -10.75 10.65
C THR A 61 -3.89 -11.29 10.63
N LYS A 62 -3.68 -12.45 10.02
CA LYS A 62 -2.37 -13.11 9.95
C LYS A 62 -1.31 -12.30 9.19
N LEU A 63 -1.72 -11.28 8.43
CA LEU A 63 -0.79 -10.33 7.82
C LEU A 63 -0.04 -9.52 8.88
N MET A 64 -0.72 -9.07 9.94
CA MET A 64 -0.07 -8.38 11.06
C MET A 64 0.80 -9.35 11.86
N THR A 65 0.33 -10.59 12.06
CA THR A 65 1.12 -11.64 12.73
C THR A 65 2.42 -11.93 11.98
N ALA A 66 2.36 -12.07 10.65
CA ALA A 66 3.53 -12.24 9.80
C ALA A 66 4.43 -10.99 9.84
N TYR A 67 3.87 -9.78 9.78
CA TYR A 67 4.63 -8.54 9.85
C TYR A 67 5.50 -8.47 11.12
N LEU A 68 4.92 -8.79 12.29
CA LEU A 68 5.65 -8.79 13.56
C LEU A 68 6.70 -9.90 13.67
N ALA A 69 6.41 -11.08 13.12
CA ALA A 69 7.38 -12.17 13.04
C ALA A 69 8.57 -11.80 12.15
N PHE A 70 8.32 -11.18 11.00
CA PHE A 70 9.38 -10.69 10.11
C PHE A 70 10.20 -9.56 10.76
N ALA A 71 9.56 -8.65 11.50
CA ALA A 71 10.27 -7.66 12.29
C ALA A 71 11.20 -8.33 13.33
N ALA A 72 10.72 -9.35 14.03
CA ALA A 72 11.53 -10.10 14.99
C ALA A 72 12.72 -10.83 14.34
N LEU A 73 12.54 -11.38 13.13
CA LEU A 73 13.62 -11.99 12.36
C LEU A 73 14.66 -10.96 11.90
N ARG A 74 14.21 -9.83 11.33
CA ARG A 74 15.09 -8.72 10.91
C ARG A 74 15.91 -8.19 12.09
N ASP A 75 15.28 -8.05 13.25
CA ASP A 75 15.91 -7.57 14.49
C ASP A 75 16.72 -8.67 15.20
N LYS A 76 16.84 -9.88 14.62
CA LYS A 76 17.55 -11.05 15.16
C LYS A 76 17.07 -11.53 16.54
N ARG A 77 15.82 -11.21 16.90
CA ARG A 77 15.14 -11.75 18.09
C ARG A 77 14.62 -13.17 17.86
N LEU A 78 14.43 -13.55 16.59
CA LEU A 78 14.17 -14.90 16.13
C LEU A 78 15.17 -15.29 15.04
N SER A 79 15.39 -16.59 14.86
CA SER A 79 15.98 -17.13 13.64
C SER A 79 15.00 -18.08 12.94
N LEU A 80 15.18 -18.31 11.64
CA LEU A 80 14.31 -19.19 10.86
C LEU A 80 14.43 -20.66 11.30
N GLU A 81 15.63 -21.06 11.72
CA GLU A 81 15.97 -22.40 12.17
C GLU A 81 15.64 -22.62 13.65
N GLN A 82 15.23 -21.57 14.37
CA GLN A 82 14.84 -21.69 15.77
C GLN A 82 13.64 -22.65 15.87
N GLU A 83 13.82 -23.69 16.68
CA GLU A 83 12.78 -24.67 16.98
C GLU A 83 11.90 -24.15 18.12
N VAL A 84 10.58 -24.11 17.87
CA VAL A 84 9.58 -23.68 18.86
C VAL A 84 8.87 -24.91 19.40
N SER A 85 8.90 -25.10 20.71
CA SER A 85 8.08 -26.11 21.37
C SER A 85 6.61 -25.71 21.33
N VAL A 86 5.80 -26.50 20.63
CA VAL A 86 4.37 -26.21 20.43
C VAL A 86 3.63 -26.32 21.76
N SER A 87 2.99 -25.23 22.18
CA SER A 87 2.18 -25.19 23.39
C SER A 87 0.86 -25.95 23.22
N VAL A 88 0.28 -26.37 24.34
CA VAL A 88 -1.08 -26.94 24.35
C VAL A 88 -2.10 -25.90 23.83
N ASN A 89 -1.85 -24.62 24.11
CA ASN A 89 -2.69 -23.51 23.68
C ASN A 89 -2.73 -23.41 22.13
N ALA A 90 -1.56 -23.40 21.48
CA ALA A 90 -1.44 -23.41 20.02
C ALA A 90 -2.15 -24.62 19.38
N TRP A 91 -2.01 -25.80 19.98
CA TRP A 91 -2.67 -27.01 19.48
C TRP A 91 -4.21 -26.99 19.63
N LYS A 92 -4.71 -26.41 20.74
CA LYS A 92 -6.14 -26.38 21.12
C LYS A 92 -6.98 -25.32 20.41
N VAL A 93 -6.44 -24.57 19.45
CA VAL A 93 -7.25 -23.69 18.59
C VAL A 93 -8.43 -24.46 17.99
N ASP A 94 -9.52 -23.74 17.65
CA ASP A 94 -10.79 -24.33 17.18
C ASP A 94 -10.56 -25.48 16.17
N PRO A 95 -11.05 -26.71 16.44
CA PRO A 95 -10.85 -27.88 15.59
C PRO A 95 -11.47 -27.75 14.20
N SER A 96 -12.49 -26.91 14.03
CA SER A 96 -13.14 -26.64 12.73
C SER A 96 -12.38 -25.63 11.87
N SER A 97 -11.36 -24.99 12.44
CA SER A 97 -10.58 -23.95 11.78
C SER A 97 -9.37 -24.50 11.01
N SER A 98 -8.73 -23.65 10.21
CA SER A 98 -7.55 -24.05 9.44
C SER A 98 -6.36 -24.31 10.36
N LYS A 99 -5.64 -25.43 10.13
CA LYS A 99 -4.48 -25.85 10.93
C LYS A 99 -3.30 -26.28 10.07
N MET A 100 -2.10 -26.06 10.57
CA MET A 100 -0.87 -26.68 10.08
C MET A 100 -0.73 -28.13 10.57
N PHE A 101 -1.49 -28.51 11.61
CA PHE A 101 -1.46 -29.81 12.27
C PHE A 101 -0.15 -30.04 13.05
N ILE A 102 0.29 -29.00 13.76
CA ILE A 102 1.41 -29.10 14.71
C ILE A 102 0.97 -29.83 15.99
N GLU A 103 1.89 -30.56 16.62
CA GLU A 103 1.60 -31.41 17.79
C GLU A 103 2.24 -30.85 19.06
N PRO A 104 1.58 -30.93 20.24
CA PRO A 104 2.14 -30.43 21.49
C PRO A 104 3.50 -31.07 21.79
N ASN A 105 4.44 -30.27 22.30
CA ASN A 105 5.80 -30.68 22.67
C ASN A 105 6.66 -31.27 21.53
N LYS A 106 6.19 -31.25 20.27
CA LYS A 106 7.06 -31.51 19.11
C LYS A 106 7.60 -30.18 18.60
N PRO A 107 8.93 -29.96 18.61
CA PRO A 107 9.48 -28.71 18.11
C PRO A 107 9.20 -28.51 16.61
N VAL A 108 8.93 -27.26 16.23
CA VAL A 108 8.75 -26.85 14.84
C VAL A 108 9.54 -25.57 14.57
N SER A 109 10.33 -25.57 13.49
CA SER A 109 11.09 -24.38 13.09
C SER A 109 10.20 -23.18 12.77
N ILE A 110 10.68 -21.97 13.07
CA ILE A 110 9.99 -20.71 12.70
C ILE A 110 9.71 -20.66 11.19
N ASP A 111 10.61 -21.14 10.33
CA ASP A 111 10.40 -21.18 8.89
C ASP A 111 9.16 -22.02 8.51
N ASN A 112 9.02 -23.21 9.08
CA ASN A 112 7.86 -24.07 8.85
C ASN A 112 6.57 -23.45 9.42
N LEU A 113 6.64 -22.84 10.60
CA LEU A 113 5.50 -22.14 11.18
C LEU A 113 5.04 -20.97 10.30
N LEU A 114 5.96 -20.22 9.68
CA LEU A 114 5.63 -19.14 8.76
C LEU A 114 5.00 -19.64 7.45
N TYR A 115 5.45 -20.77 6.90
CA TYR A 115 4.76 -21.42 5.78
C TYR A 115 3.34 -21.87 6.18
N GLY A 116 3.17 -22.45 7.37
CA GLY A 116 1.85 -22.81 7.91
C GLY A 116 0.93 -21.60 8.10
N LEU A 117 1.45 -20.53 8.68
CA LEU A 117 0.74 -19.26 8.91
C LEU A 117 0.26 -18.63 7.59
N ILE A 118 1.14 -18.54 6.60
CA ILE A 118 0.90 -17.75 5.38
C ILE A 118 0.18 -18.57 4.33
N SER A 119 0.75 -19.71 3.91
CA SER A 119 0.25 -20.53 2.81
C SER A 119 -1.01 -21.30 3.19
N VAL A 120 -0.99 -21.98 4.35
CA VAL A 120 -2.10 -22.81 4.81
C VAL A 120 -3.13 -22.01 5.58
N SER A 121 -2.74 -20.88 6.18
CA SER A 121 -3.57 -20.11 7.11
C SER A 121 -3.81 -20.81 8.44
N GLY A 122 -2.85 -21.60 8.91
CA GLY A 122 -2.93 -22.32 10.19
C GLY A 122 -3.10 -21.39 11.38
N ASN A 123 -4.14 -21.61 12.19
CA ASN A 123 -4.39 -20.88 13.43
C ASN A 123 -3.44 -21.32 14.54
N ASP A 124 -3.13 -22.61 14.58
CA ASP A 124 -2.15 -23.23 15.47
C ASP A 124 -0.75 -22.64 15.24
N ALA A 125 -0.34 -22.50 13.97
CA ALA A 125 0.90 -21.83 13.62
C ALA A 125 0.90 -20.34 14.01
N ALA A 126 -0.24 -19.64 13.92
CA ALA A 126 -0.34 -18.24 14.32
C ALA A 126 -0.13 -18.04 15.83
N VAL A 127 -0.73 -18.91 16.66
CA VAL A 127 -0.50 -18.89 18.10
C VAL A 127 0.94 -19.22 18.44
N ALA A 128 1.51 -20.28 17.84
CA ALA A 128 2.91 -20.66 18.08
C ALA A 128 3.90 -19.55 17.68
N VAL A 129 3.66 -18.86 16.55
CA VAL A 129 4.47 -17.70 16.13
C VAL A 129 4.31 -16.54 17.12
N ALA A 130 3.08 -16.26 17.57
CA ALA A 130 2.83 -15.19 18.53
C ALA A 130 3.55 -15.43 19.87
N GLU A 131 3.44 -16.65 20.40
CA GLU A 131 4.14 -17.07 21.62
C GLU A 131 5.66 -17.04 21.44
N ALA A 132 6.20 -17.43 20.28
CA ALA A 132 7.62 -17.33 20.00
C ALA A 132 8.13 -15.88 19.95
N VAL A 133 7.32 -14.93 19.44
CA VAL A 133 7.71 -13.52 19.31
C VAL A 133 7.59 -12.76 20.65
N SER A 134 6.57 -13.06 21.46
CA SER A 134 6.22 -12.23 22.62
C SER A 134 6.02 -12.99 23.93
N GLY A 135 6.27 -14.30 23.94
CA GLY A 135 6.09 -15.18 25.10
C GLY A 135 4.64 -15.63 25.31
N THR A 136 3.67 -14.73 25.15
CA THR A 136 2.23 -15.02 25.28
C THR A 136 1.42 -14.38 24.15
N GLU A 137 0.23 -14.93 23.88
CA GLU A 137 -0.72 -14.33 22.92
C GLU A 137 -1.16 -12.92 23.34
N ASP A 138 -1.44 -12.68 24.63
CA ASP A 138 -1.87 -11.37 25.11
C ASP A 138 -0.80 -10.29 24.88
N ALA A 139 0.46 -10.60 25.17
CA ALA A 139 1.58 -9.71 24.90
C ALA A 139 1.73 -9.46 23.39
N PHE A 140 1.52 -10.49 22.57
CA PHE A 140 1.54 -10.36 21.11
C PHE A 140 0.40 -9.48 20.59
N VAL A 141 -0.82 -9.62 21.11
CA VAL A 141 -1.97 -8.78 20.74
C VAL A 141 -1.72 -7.30 21.08
N GLN A 142 -1.10 -7.01 22.22
CA GLN A 142 -0.67 -5.64 22.55
C GLN A 142 0.35 -5.10 21.53
N LEU A 143 1.28 -5.96 21.08
CA LEU A 143 2.24 -5.60 20.04
C LEU A 143 1.56 -5.37 18.68
N MET A 144 0.57 -6.20 18.31
CA MET A 144 -0.23 -6.02 17.08
C MET A 144 -0.92 -4.66 17.05
N ASN A 145 -1.56 -4.27 18.15
CA ASN A 145 -2.29 -3.01 18.23
C ASN A 145 -1.35 -1.79 18.30
N ARG A 146 -0.20 -1.92 18.97
CA ARG A 146 0.85 -0.89 18.95
C ARG A 146 1.40 -0.70 17.54
N GLU A 147 1.62 -1.78 16.82
CA GLU A 147 2.11 -1.76 15.44
C GLU A 147 1.07 -1.18 14.48
N ALA A 148 -0.21 -1.51 14.67
CA ALA A 148 -1.31 -0.87 13.95
C ALA A 148 -1.30 0.65 14.14
N GLN A 149 -1.15 1.13 15.38
CA GLN A 149 -1.03 2.57 15.67
C GLN A 149 0.21 3.19 15.02
N ARG A 150 1.37 2.52 15.10
CA ARG A 150 2.64 2.99 14.51
C ARG A 150 2.53 3.16 12.99
N GLN A 151 1.80 2.26 12.32
CA GLN A 151 1.57 2.30 10.88
C GLN A 151 0.41 3.23 10.46
N GLY A 152 -0.30 3.84 11.42
CA GLY A 152 -1.44 4.71 11.15
C GLY A 152 -2.71 3.97 10.75
N LEU A 153 -2.88 2.70 11.15
CA LEU A 153 -4.08 1.89 10.91
C LEU A 153 -5.19 2.30 11.89
N THR A 154 -5.76 3.49 11.67
CA THR A 154 -6.64 4.18 12.63
C THR A 154 -7.98 3.49 12.88
N ASN A 155 -8.39 2.54 12.03
CA ASN A 155 -9.63 1.80 12.16
C ASN A 155 -9.40 0.29 12.24
N THR A 156 -8.30 -0.10 12.88
CA THR A 156 -7.93 -1.50 13.09
C THR A 156 -7.67 -1.80 14.56
N HIS A 157 -8.23 -2.90 15.03
CA HIS A 157 -7.94 -3.48 16.34
C HIS A 157 -7.95 -5.01 16.23
N PHE A 158 -6.98 -5.65 16.86
CA PHE A 158 -6.83 -7.10 16.92
C PHE A 158 -7.05 -7.59 18.34
N SER A 159 -7.71 -8.74 18.50
CA SER A 159 -7.87 -9.41 19.79
C SER A 159 -7.25 -10.80 19.84
N ASN A 160 -6.65 -11.28 18.74
CA ASN A 160 -5.96 -12.57 18.65
C ASN A 160 -5.06 -12.59 17.39
N PRO A 161 -4.04 -13.47 17.31
CA PRO A 161 -3.08 -13.50 16.19
C PRO A 161 -3.59 -14.20 14.94
N HIS A 162 -4.73 -14.90 15.01
CA HIS A 162 -5.22 -15.73 13.90
C HIS A 162 -6.43 -15.14 13.17
N GLY A 163 -7.19 -14.22 13.78
CA GLY A 163 -8.43 -13.68 13.27
C GLY A 163 -9.63 -14.63 13.33
N LEU A 164 -9.73 -15.46 14.39
CA LEU A 164 -11.00 -16.11 14.72
C LEU A 164 -11.95 -15.04 15.26
N PRO A 165 -13.28 -15.21 15.09
CA PRO A 165 -14.26 -14.18 15.42
C PRO A 165 -14.13 -13.68 16.85
N SER A 166 -14.17 -12.36 16.99
CA SER A 166 -14.17 -11.66 18.27
C SER A 166 -14.86 -10.30 18.08
N PRO A 167 -15.72 -9.86 19.02
CA PRO A 167 -16.38 -8.56 18.92
C PRO A 167 -15.40 -7.39 18.87
N ASP A 168 -14.20 -7.56 19.42
CA ASP A 168 -13.19 -6.50 19.47
C ASP A 168 -12.26 -6.51 18.25
N THR A 169 -12.33 -7.51 17.36
CA THR A 169 -11.46 -7.56 16.18
C THR A 169 -12.13 -6.92 14.96
N TYR A 170 -11.56 -5.83 14.45
CA TYR A 170 -12.03 -5.14 13.25
C TYR A 170 -10.87 -4.49 12.48
N THR A 171 -11.10 -4.23 11.18
CA THR A 171 -10.19 -3.48 10.31
C THR A 171 -10.98 -2.79 9.20
N THR A 172 -10.30 -2.18 8.22
CA THR A 172 -10.89 -1.58 7.02
C THR A 172 -10.12 -2.00 5.77
N ALA A 173 -10.71 -1.82 4.58
CA ALA A 173 -10.00 -2.09 3.34
C ALA A 173 -8.77 -1.17 3.17
N ARG A 174 -8.86 0.08 3.64
CA ARG A 174 -7.75 1.04 3.63
C ARG A 174 -6.60 0.61 4.53
N ASP A 175 -6.89 0.25 5.78
CA ASP A 175 -5.87 -0.16 6.74
C ASP A 175 -5.17 -1.45 6.28
N LEU A 176 -5.94 -2.41 5.75
CA LEU A 176 -5.39 -3.62 5.15
C LEU A 176 -4.45 -3.32 3.97
N ALA A 177 -4.81 -2.38 3.09
CA ALA A 177 -3.96 -1.98 1.98
C ALA A 177 -2.64 -1.33 2.45
N ILE A 178 -2.71 -0.49 3.49
CA ILE A 178 -1.53 0.12 4.13
C ILE A 178 -0.63 -0.97 4.72
N LEU A 179 -1.20 -1.89 5.51
CA LEU A 179 -0.46 -3.01 6.11
C LEU A 179 0.23 -3.87 5.05
N CYS A 180 -0.47 -4.20 3.96
CA CYS A 180 0.10 -4.99 2.87
C CYS A 180 1.24 -4.26 2.14
N ARG A 181 1.06 -2.98 1.83
CA ARG A 181 2.10 -2.15 1.21
C ARG A 181 3.34 -2.08 2.10
N ASN A 182 3.16 -1.84 3.40
CA ASN A 182 4.25 -1.78 4.36
C ASN A 182 4.94 -3.16 4.48
N LEU A 183 4.19 -4.26 4.56
CA LEU A 183 4.76 -5.61 4.60
C LEU A 183 5.65 -5.90 3.39
N ILE A 184 5.19 -5.57 2.18
CA ILE A 184 5.96 -5.78 0.95
C ILE A 184 7.24 -4.93 0.93
N ASN A 185 7.15 -3.67 1.39
CA ASN A 185 8.27 -2.73 1.36
C ASN A 185 9.31 -2.99 2.46
N ASP A 186 8.85 -3.34 3.66
CA ASP A 186 9.70 -3.51 4.83
C ASP A 186 10.37 -4.90 4.85
N PHE A 187 9.72 -5.89 4.24
CA PHE A 187 10.15 -7.30 4.26
C PHE A 187 10.06 -7.99 2.88
N PRO A 188 10.66 -7.42 1.80
CA PRO A 188 10.53 -7.95 0.44
C PRO A 188 11.07 -9.38 0.31
N GLU A 189 12.13 -9.73 1.05
CA GLU A 189 12.71 -11.07 1.06
C GLU A 189 11.77 -12.12 1.65
N TYR A 190 11.12 -11.82 2.77
CA TYR A 190 10.15 -12.72 3.40
C TYR A 190 8.83 -12.76 2.61
N TYR A 191 8.41 -11.62 2.05
CA TYR A 191 7.27 -11.55 1.15
C TYR A 191 7.42 -12.54 -0.02
N LYS A 192 8.55 -12.44 -0.73
CA LYS A 192 8.87 -13.32 -1.86
C LYS A 192 8.96 -14.79 -1.46
N ARG A 193 9.55 -15.08 -0.29
CA ARG A 193 9.75 -16.44 0.23
C ARG A 193 8.42 -17.16 0.49
N TYR A 194 7.44 -16.49 1.12
CA TYR A 194 6.27 -17.18 1.67
C TYR A 194 4.98 -16.99 0.86
N TYR A 195 4.69 -15.79 0.33
CA TYR A 195 3.36 -15.48 -0.19
C TYR A 195 3.05 -16.04 -1.58
N SER A 196 4.09 -16.35 -2.36
CA SER A 196 3.97 -16.93 -3.72
C SER A 196 3.93 -18.46 -3.73
N VAL A 197 4.09 -19.11 -2.56
CA VAL A 197 4.19 -20.56 -2.43
C VAL A 197 2.83 -21.20 -2.68
N LYS A 198 2.76 -22.08 -3.68
CA LYS A 198 1.49 -22.69 -4.12
C LYS A 198 1.02 -23.86 -3.25
N LYS A 199 1.93 -24.57 -2.60
CA LYS A 199 1.62 -25.69 -1.70
C LYS A 199 2.69 -25.82 -0.64
N PHE A 200 2.31 -26.32 0.52
CA PHE A 200 3.23 -26.58 1.62
C PHE A 200 2.98 -27.99 2.17
N THR A 201 4.05 -28.69 2.52
CA THR A 201 4.00 -30.05 3.08
C THR A 201 4.67 -30.05 4.43
N TYR A 202 3.93 -30.47 5.46
CA TYR A 202 4.44 -30.64 6.82
C TYR A 202 3.80 -31.89 7.42
N ASN A 203 4.59 -32.68 8.16
CA ASN A 203 4.13 -33.92 8.80
C ASN A 203 3.37 -34.87 7.84
N ASN A 204 3.89 -35.04 6.61
CA ASN A 204 3.27 -35.82 5.52
C ASN A 204 1.89 -35.30 5.05
N ILE A 205 1.47 -34.11 5.47
CA ILE A 205 0.23 -33.46 5.05
C ILE A 205 0.58 -32.36 4.07
N THR A 206 0.16 -32.51 2.81
CA THR A 206 0.31 -31.48 1.79
C THR A 206 -0.97 -30.65 1.68
N GLN A 207 -0.83 -29.33 1.81
CA GLN A 207 -1.95 -28.40 1.77
C GLN A 207 -1.72 -27.34 0.68
N PRO A 208 -2.73 -27.05 -0.17
CA PRO A 208 -2.62 -26.01 -1.18
C PRO A 208 -2.72 -24.63 -0.54
N ASN A 209 -2.07 -23.64 -1.15
CA ASN A 209 -2.33 -22.25 -0.84
C ASN A 209 -3.78 -21.90 -1.21
N ARG A 210 -4.45 -21.16 -0.33
CA ARG A 210 -5.86 -20.81 -0.49
C ARG A 210 -6.08 -19.69 -1.52
N ASN A 211 -5.03 -18.96 -1.92
CA ASN A 211 -5.10 -17.91 -2.93
C ASN A 211 -5.08 -18.48 -4.35
N ARG A 212 -6.25 -18.73 -4.93
CA ARG A 212 -6.41 -19.29 -6.28
C ARG A 212 -5.71 -18.48 -7.38
N LEU A 213 -5.52 -17.17 -7.17
CA LEU A 213 -4.90 -16.31 -8.18
C LEU A 213 -3.43 -16.63 -8.45
N LEU A 214 -2.73 -17.31 -7.53
CA LEU A 214 -1.38 -17.83 -7.78
C LEU A 214 -1.31 -18.83 -8.94
N TRP A 215 -2.44 -19.47 -9.31
CA TRP A 215 -2.53 -20.38 -10.45
C TRP A 215 -3.16 -19.75 -11.69
N LEU A 216 -4.02 -18.75 -11.50
CA LEU A 216 -4.80 -18.15 -12.58
C LEU A 216 -4.07 -16.97 -13.24
N ASP A 217 -3.17 -16.30 -12.51
CA ASP A 217 -2.41 -15.16 -12.99
C ASP A 217 -0.94 -15.31 -12.58
N PRO A 218 -0.01 -15.53 -13.54
CA PRO A 218 1.40 -15.74 -13.25
C PRO A 218 2.10 -14.49 -12.67
N THR A 219 1.44 -13.34 -12.72
CA THR A 219 1.96 -12.07 -12.19
C THR A 219 1.54 -11.83 -10.74
N VAL A 220 0.65 -12.67 -10.20
CA VAL A 220 0.23 -12.61 -8.80
C VAL A 220 1.26 -13.31 -7.92
N ASP A 221 1.71 -12.61 -6.88
CA ASP A 221 2.73 -13.07 -5.94
C ASP A 221 2.28 -13.03 -4.48
N GLY A 222 0.98 -12.81 -4.23
CA GLY A 222 0.37 -12.79 -2.90
C GLY A 222 -1.11 -12.40 -2.93
N MET A 223 -1.78 -12.19 -1.79
CA MET A 223 -1.24 -12.28 -0.45
C MET A 223 -2.04 -13.26 0.42
N LYS A 224 -3.23 -12.88 0.87
CA LYS A 224 -3.93 -13.61 1.93
C LYS A 224 -5.43 -13.70 1.68
N THR A 225 -5.99 -14.87 1.99
CA THR A 225 -7.43 -15.09 2.06
C THR A 225 -7.94 -15.00 3.49
N GLY A 226 -9.21 -14.59 3.63
CA GLY A 226 -9.97 -14.61 4.89
C GLY A 226 -11.35 -15.21 4.66
N HIS A 227 -11.85 -15.97 5.64
CA HIS A 227 -13.24 -16.44 5.64
C HIS A 227 -13.67 -16.81 7.06
N THR A 228 -14.84 -16.30 7.45
CA THR A 228 -15.69 -16.78 8.53
C THR A 228 -17.13 -16.62 8.08
N SER A 229 -18.07 -17.32 8.72
CA SER A 229 -19.49 -17.21 8.37
C SER A 229 -20.04 -15.78 8.52
N SER A 230 -19.51 -15.01 9.48
CA SER A 230 -19.88 -13.61 9.73
C SER A 230 -19.17 -12.62 8.79
N ALA A 231 -17.88 -12.83 8.50
CA ALA A 231 -17.13 -11.94 7.62
C ALA A 231 -17.53 -12.09 6.14
N GLY A 232 -17.87 -13.31 5.70
CA GLY A 232 -17.93 -13.68 4.29
C GLY A 232 -16.54 -14.03 3.75
N TYR A 233 -16.38 -14.02 2.43
CA TYR A 233 -15.13 -14.40 1.76
C TYR A 233 -14.30 -13.18 1.37
N SER A 234 -13.04 -13.15 1.81
CA SER A 234 -12.12 -12.03 1.57
C SER A 234 -10.83 -12.49 0.91
N LEU A 235 -10.24 -11.61 0.11
CA LEU A 235 -8.97 -11.82 -0.58
C LEU A 235 -8.22 -10.48 -0.70
N ILE A 236 -6.97 -10.48 -0.29
CA ILE A 236 -6.01 -9.45 -0.66
C ILE A 236 -5.03 -10.06 -1.66
N THR A 237 -4.91 -9.45 -2.82
CA THR A 237 -4.03 -9.90 -3.90
C THR A 237 -3.06 -8.82 -4.28
N SER A 238 -1.80 -9.22 -4.45
CA SER A 238 -0.77 -8.36 -5.03
C SER A 238 -0.35 -8.96 -6.36
N ALA A 239 -0.30 -8.12 -7.39
CA ALA A 239 0.19 -8.49 -8.72
C ALA A 239 1.26 -7.49 -9.17
N HIS A 240 2.33 -8.02 -9.75
CA HIS A 240 3.46 -7.25 -10.24
C HIS A 240 3.66 -7.53 -11.73
N ARG A 241 3.42 -6.52 -12.57
CA ARG A 241 3.43 -6.67 -14.02
C ARG A 241 4.45 -5.75 -14.68
N PRO A 242 5.11 -6.21 -15.77
CA PRO A 242 5.82 -5.31 -16.66
C PRO A 242 4.81 -4.35 -17.31
N VAL A 243 5.21 -3.09 -17.43
CA VAL A 243 4.52 -2.01 -18.14
C VAL A 243 5.52 -1.32 -19.09
N PRO A 244 5.09 -0.55 -20.11
CA PRO A 244 6.00 0.00 -21.12
C PRO A 244 7.25 0.72 -20.57
N ASN A 245 7.17 1.31 -19.37
CA ASN A 245 8.24 2.08 -18.73
C ASN A 245 8.71 1.51 -17.38
N GLY A 246 8.65 0.18 -17.20
CA GLY A 246 9.19 -0.49 -16.01
C GLY A 246 8.29 -1.60 -15.49
N GLU A 247 8.20 -1.72 -14.17
CA GLU A 247 7.32 -2.68 -13.50
C GLU A 247 6.38 -1.92 -12.57
N ARG A 248 5.18 -2.48 -12.38
CA ARG A 248 4.12 -1.84 -11.60
C ARG A 248 3.44 -2.86 -10.70
N ARG A 249 3.23 -2.49 -9.44
CA ARG A 249 2.57 -3.33 -8.43
C ARG A 249 1.22 -2.77 -8.05
N LEU A 250 0.17 -3.57 -8.24
CA LEU A 250 -1.16 -3.27 -7.74
C LEU A 250 -1.52 -4.22 -6.59
N ILE A 251 -2.23 -3.69 -5.60
CA ILE A 251 -2.80 -4.45 -4.49
C ILE A 251 -4.31 -4.26 -4.52
N SER A 252 -5.06 -5.34 -4.71
CA SER A 252 -6.51 -5.39 -4.54
C SER A 252 -6.86 -5.92 -3.15
N VAL A 253 -7.73 -5.20 -2.45
CA VAL A 253 -8.33 -5.63 -1.19
C VAL A 253 -9.82 -5.81 -1.44
N VAL A 254 -10.33 -7.04 -1.30
CA VAL A 254 -11.74 -7.38 -1.48
C VAL A 254 -12.24 -8.12 -0.25
N VAL A 255 -13.27 -7.58 0.42
CA VAL A 255 -13.76 -8.11 1.70
C VAL A 255 -15.25 -8.42 1.65
N GLY A 256 -15.62 -9.60 2.14
CA GLY A 256 -17.01 -9.97 2.38
C GLY A 256 -17.82 -10.30 1.13
N THR A 257 -17.23 -11.04 0.18
CA THR A 257 -18.00 -11.63 -0.92
C THR A 257 -18.77 -12.88 -0.48
N VAL A 258 -19.69 -13.34 -1.31
CA VAL A 258 -20.58 -14.46 -0.99
C VAL A 258 -19.95 -15.86 -1.18
N SER A 259 -18.80 -15.96 -1.87
CA SER A 259 -18.14 -17.25 -2.09
C SER A 259 -16.64 -17.13 -2.41
N ASP A 260 -15.91 -18.24 -2.26
CA ASP A 260 -14.50 -18.36 -2.65
C ASP A 260 -14.25 -18.01 -4.13
N GLN A 261 -15.16 -18.43 -5.01
CA GLN A 261 -15.09 -18.12 -6.43
C GLN A 261 -15.26 -16.63 -6.68
N VAL A 262 -16.25 -15.99 -6.03
CA VAL A 262 -16.54 -14.56 -6.22
C VAL A 262 -15.36 -13.71 -5.73
N ARG A 263 -14.78 -13.96 -4.54
CA ARG A 263 -13.60 -13.17 -4.09
C ARG A 263 -12.44 -13.21 -5.09
N THR A 264 -12.25 -14.36 -5.75
CA THR A 264 -11.18 -14.58 -6.74
C THR A 264 -11.47 -13.79 -8.02
N GLN A 265 -12.68 -13.91 -8.56
CA GLN A 265 -13.12 -13.20 -9.76
C GLN A 265 -13.09 -11.68 -9.59
N GLU A 266 -13.60 -11.19 -8.45
CA GLU A 266 -13.65 -9.76 -8.16
C GLU A 266 -12.26 -9.15 -7.95
N SER A 267 -11.36 -9.85 -7.28
CA SER A 267 -9.97 -9.42 -7.12
C SER A 267 -9.25 -9.35 -8.48
N GLN A 268 -9.38 -10.38 -9.33
CA GLN A 268 -8.80 -10.37 -10.68
C GLN A 268 -9.37 -9.26 -11.56
N LYS A 269 -10.69 -9.00 -11.46
CA LYS A 269 -11.37 -7.93 -12.20
C LYS A 269 -10.78 -6.56 -11.86
N LEU A 270 -10.60 -6.26 -10.56
CA LEU A 270 -9.97 -5.02 -10.11
C LEU A 270 -8.53 -4.87 -10.60
N LEU A 271 -7.71 -5.91 -10.45
CA LEU A 271 -6.32 -5.89 -10.90
C LEU A 271 -6.24 -5.64 -12.41
N ASN A 272 -7.01 -6.39 -13.21
CA ASN A 272 -7.03 -6.24 -14.67
C ASN A 272 -7.49 -4.85 -15.08
N TRP A 273 -8.56 -4.34 -14.47
CA TRP A 273 -9.04 -2.99 -14.73
C TRP A 273 -7.98 -1.93 -14.42
N GLY A 274 -7.29 -2.02 -13.28
CA GLY A 274 -6.22 -1.08 -12.89
C GLY A 274 -5.03 -1.08 -13.85
N PHE A 275 -4.58 -2.25 -14.29
CA PHE A 275 -3.49 -2.36 -15.26
C PHE A 275 -3.88 -1.93 -16.68
N GLN A 276 -5.15 -2.12 -17.07
CA GLN A 276 -5.62 -1.77 -18.41
C GLN A 276 -5.88 -0.27 -18.59
N ASN A 277 -6.38 0.39 -17.54
CA ASN A 277 -6.97 1.74 -17.62
C ASN A 277 -6.10 2.84 -17.02
N PHE A 278 -4.99 2.51 -16.37
CA PHE A 278 -4.12 3.49 -15.73
C PHE A 278 -2.66 3.26 -16.11
N ASP A 279 -1.92 4.35 -16.25
CA ASP A 279 -0.47 4.36 -16.41
C ASP A 279 0.19 4.76 -15.08
N ALA A 280 1.39 4.25 -14.84
CA ALA A 280 2.27 4.74 -13.79
C ALA A 280 3.37 5.60 -14.43
N VAL A 281 3.39 6.90 -14.11
CA VAL A 281 4.35 7.85 -14.68
C VAL A 281 5.36 8.23 -13.60
N LYS A 282 6.65 8.00 -13.87
CA LYS A 282 7.74 8.48 -13.01
C LYS A 282 7.90 9.99 -13.20
N LEU A 283 7.67 10.77 -12.14
CA LEU A 283 7.83 12.23 -12.17
C LEU A 283 9.26 12.65 -11.83
N TYR A 284 9.85 12.05 -10.80
CA TYR A 284 11.18 12.37 -10.32
C TYR A 284 11.92 11.11 -9.89
N ALA A 285 13.21 11.03 -10.17
CA ALA A 285 14.09 10.02 -9.59
C ALA A 285 14.47 10.38 -8.14
N LYS A 286 14.82 9.38 -7.34
CA LYS A 286 15.40 9.55 -6.00
C LYS A 286 16.56 10.55 -6.04
N GLY A 287 16.48 11.60 -5.22
CA GLY A 287 17.52 12.62 -5.10
C GLY A 287 17.58 13.61 -6.27
N GLN A 288 16.74 13.48 -7.30
CA GLN A 288 16.59 14.50 -8.33
C GLN A 288 15.97 15.75 -7.69
N PRO A 289 16.62 16.93 -7.79
CA PRO A 289 16.03 18.17 -7.30
C PRO A 289 14.75 18.49 -8.10
N VAL A 290 13.67 18.75 -7.38
CA VAL A 290 12.44 19.35 -7.92
C VAL A 290 12.66 20.83 -8.19
N ASP A 291 13.37 21.49 -7.28
CA ASP A 291 13.76 22.90 -7.36
C ASP A 291 15.05 23.13 -6.54
N THR A 292 15.68 24.29 -6.70
CA THR A 292 16.86 24.73 -5.94
C THR A 292 16.69 26.18 -5.44
N PRO A 293 15.79 26.41 -4.48
CA PRO A 293 15.49 27.75 -3.98
C PRO A 293 16.60 28.42 -3.20
N ASP A 294 16.49 29.75 -3.10
CA ASP A 294 17.34 30.56 -2.25
C ASP A 294 17.09 30.28 -0.76
N VAL A 295 18.16 30.24 0.02
CA VAL A 295 18.13 30.12 1.48
C VAL A 295 18.78 31.35 2.09
N TRP A 296 18.07 31.98 3.01
CA TRP A 296 18.52 33.14 3.74
C TRP A 296 19.18 32.75 5.05
N LYS A 297 20.16 33.55 5.46
CA LYS A 297 20.93 33.39 6.70
C LYS A 297 21.62 32.04 6.80
N GLY A 298 21.84 31.35 5.67
CA GLY A 298 22.41 30.01 5.57
C GLY A 298 23.89 30.00 5.23
N SER A 299 24.60 28.94 5.62
CA SER A 299 26.00 28.69 5.26
C SER A 299 26.19 28.58 3.74
N GLN A 300 25.11 28.31 3.01
CA GLN A 300 25.00 28.41 1.56
C GLN A 300 23.70 29.14 1.20
N GLY A 301 23.70 29.85 0.07
CA GLY A 301 22.58 30.69 -0.37
C GLY A 301 21.47 29.96 -1.11
N LYS A 302 21.59 28.63 -1.32
CA LYS A 302 20.59 27.80 -1.99
C LYS A 302 20.51 26.41 -1.35
N ILE A 303 19.41 25.69 -1.57
CA ILE A 303 19.25 24.31 -1.11
C ILE A 303 18.54 23.47 -2.17
N LYS A 304 19.02 22.25 -2.42
CA LYS A 304 18.31 21.28 -3.26
C LYS A 304 17.11 20.70 -2.49
N VAL A 305 15.94 20.75 -3.11
CA VAL A 305 14.71 20.18 -2.54
C VAL A 305 14.11 19.17 -3.49
N GLY A 306 13.58 18.07 -2.97
CA GLY A 306 13.05 16.98 -3.80
C GLY A 306 12.56 15.80 -2.97
N PHE A 307 12.80 14.59 -3.48
CA PHE A 307 12.31 13.35 -2.88
C PHE A 307 13.44 12.38 -2.57
N LYS A 308 13.30 11.61 -1.48
CA LYS A 308 14.26 10.59 -1.06
C LYS A 308 14.04 9.21 -1.70
N ASN A 309 12.97 9.07 -2.46
CA ASN A 309 12.62 7.88 -3.23
C ASN A 309 12.20 8.29 -4.64
N ASP A 310 12.16 7.33 -5.55
CA ASP A 310 11.53 7.54 -6.86
C ASP A 310 10.05 7.91 -6.64
N VAL A 311 9.57 8.87 -7.44
CA VAL A 311 8.19 9.34 -7.37
C VAL A 311 7.45 8.93 -8.62
N TYR A 312 6.39 8.16 -8.42
CA TYR A 312 5.44 7.77 -9.46
C TYR A 312 4.07 8.34 -9.15
N ILE A 313 3.30 8.64 -10.19
CA ILE A 313 1.87 8.95 -10.09
C ILE A 313 1.07 7.94 -10.91
N THR A 314 -0.14 7.63 -10.44
CA THR A 314 -1.08 6.82 -11.20
C THR A 314 -2.10 7.72 -11.88
N ILE A 315 -2.20 7.61 -13.19
CA ILE A 315 -3.09 8.49 -13.98
C ILE A 315 -3.91 7.66 -14.97
N PRO A 316 -5.10 8.13 -15.37
CA PRO A 316 -5.86 7.49 -16.44
C PRO A 316 -5.01 7.35 -17.70
N LYS A 317 -5.15 6.22 -18.38
CA LYS A 317 -4.33 5.89 -19.54
C LYS A 317 -4.47 6.97 -20.62
N GLY A 318 -3.34 7.37 -21.21
CA GLY A 318 -3.30 8.40 -22.25
C GLY A 318 -3.44 9.84 -21.77
N THR A 319 -3.32 10.10 -20.45
CA THR A 319 -3.34 11.46 -19.89
C THR A 319 -1.97 11.99 -19.47
N ALA A 320 -0.89 11.26 -19.75
CA ALA A 320 0.49 11.63 -19.37
C ALA A 320 0.90 13.03 -19.85
N ASP A 321 0.57 13.39 -21.10
CA ASP A 321 0.93 14.68 -21.68
C ASP A 321 0.18 15.88 -21.05
N LYS A 322 -0.86 15.60 -20.26
CA LYS A 322 -1.67 16.61 -19.57
C LYS A 322 -1.22 16.86 -18.13
N VAL A 323 -0.25 16.09 -17.64
CA VAL A 323 0.25 16.20 -16.27
C VAL A 323 1.04 17.50 -16.12
N LYS A 324 0.66 18.33 -15.16
CA LYS A 324 1.41 19.52 -14.73
C LYS A 324 1.79 19.38 -13.26
N THR A 325 2.98 19.85 -12.90
CA THR A 325 3.45 19.88 -11.51
C THR A 325 3.64 21.31 -11.03
N HIS A 326 3.34 21.57 -9.77
CA HIS A 326 3.50 22.86 -9.12
C HIS A 326 4.01 22.66 -7.70
N LEU A 327 5.14 23.29 -7.35
CA LEU A 327 5.68 23.24 -5.99
C LEU A 327 5.10 24.40 -5.17
N ASP A 328 4.26 24.04 -4.19
CA ASP A 328 3.74 24.95 -3.19
C ASP A 328 4.70 24.99 -1.99
N ARG A 329 5.26 26.16 -1.68
CA ARG A 329 6.32 26.35 -0.66
C ARG A 329 6.12 27.68 0.06
N ASN A 330 6.38 27.68 1.36
CA ASN A 330 6.44 28.89 2.16
C ASN A 330 7.83 29.53 2.05
N ASP A 331 7.92 30.61 1.29
CA ASP A 331 9.12 31.45 1.18
C ASP A 331 9.02 32.69 2.09
N PRO A 332 10.16 33.27 2.53
CA PRO A 332 11.53 32.84 2.26
C PRO A 332 11.96 31.64 3.14
N LEU A 333 12.82 30.78 2.59
CA LEU A 333 13.51 29.75 3.38
C LEU A 333 14.62 30.37 4.22
N ILE A 334 14.64 30.09 5.52
CA ILE A 334 15.62 30.63 6.48
C ILE A 334 16.33 29.49 7.18
N ALA A 335 17.67 29.54 7.24
CA ALA A 335 18.48 28.57 7.95
C ALA A 335 18.37 28.71 9.50
N PRO A 336 18.59 27.62 10.27
CA PRO A 336 19.04 26.30 9.84
C PRO A 336 17.93 25.44 9.25
N ILE A 337 18.26 24.69 8.20
CA ILE A 337 17.39 23.69 7.58
C ILE A 337 18.10 22.34 7.64
N SER A 338 17.51 21.38 8.34
CA SER A 338 18.03 20.01 8.37
C SER A 338 17.63 19.26 7.12
N GLU A 339 18.48 18.32 6.68
CA GLU A 339 18.10 17.32 5.70
C GLU A 339 16.80 16.61 6.14
N ASN A 340 15.93 16.29 5.18
CA ASN A 340 14.58 15.73 5.40
C ASN A 340 13.55 16.69 6.02
N ALA A 341 13.90 17.93 6.34
CA ALA A 341 12.90 18.92 6.70
C ALA A 341 11.89 19.08 5.56
N LYS A 342 10.60 19.09 5.88
CA LYS A 342 9.55 19.38 4.89
C LYS A 342 9.69 20.84 4.45
N ILE A 343 9.89 21.04 3.14
CA ILE A 343 10.04 22.36 2.54
C ILE A 343 8.74 22.84 1.91
N GLY A 344 8.01 21.92 1.28
CA GLY A 344 6.76 22.27 0.60
C GLY A 344 5.96 21.04 0.22
N THR A 345 5.04 21.23 -0.72
CA THR A 345 4.17 20.20 -1.26
C THR A 345 4.17 20.32 -2.78
N LEU A 346 4.54 19.26 -3.48
CA LEU A 346 4.34 19.16 -4.92
C LEU A 346 2.88 18.81 -5.19
N LYS A 347 2.16 19.69 -5.87
CA LYS A 347 0.82 19.47 -6.41
C LYS A 347 0.93 18.99 -7.84
N VAL A 348 0.28 17.88 -8.14
CA VAL A 348 0.21 17.31 -9.50
C VAL A 348 -1.22 17.49 -9.99
N THR A 349 -1.39 18.06 -11.18
CA THR A 349 -2.70 18.36 -11.76
C THR A 349 -2.84 17.75 -13.15
N ILE A 350 -4.07 17.37 -13.51
CA ILE A 350 -4.49 16.95 -14.85
C ILE A 350 -5.76 17.70 -15.18
N ASP A 351 -5.79 18.39 -16.32
CA ASP A 351 -6.93 19.25 -16.72
C ASP A 351 -7.36 20.18 -15.55
N ASP A 352 -6.36 20.77 -14.88
CA ASP A 352 -6.44 21.69 -13.73
C ASP A 352 -7.09 21.12 -12.45
N LYS A 353 -7.33 19.80 -12.39
CA LYS A 353 -7.73 19.09 -11.17
C LYS A 353 -6.52 18.47 -10.48
N THR A 354 -6.35 18.70 -9.18
CA THR A 354 -5.32 18.04 -8.38
C THR A 354 -5.57 16.54 -8.33
N VAL A 355 -4.59 15.75 -8.77
CA VAL A 355 -4.64 14.28 -8.76
C VAL A 355 -3.73 13.67 -7.71
N ALA A 356 -2.68 14.38 -7.29
CA ALA A 356 -1.78 13.95 -6.22
C ALA A 356 -1.12 15.16 -5.53
N GLU A 357 -0.84 15.00 -4.24
CA GLU A 357 -0.04 15.94 -3.45
C GLU A 357 1.02 15.18 -2.66
N MET A 358 2.26 15.65 -2.69
CA MET A 358 3.37 14.94 -2.05
C MET A 358 4.30 15.92 -1.33
N PRO A 359 4.76 15.61 -0.10
CA PRO A 359 5.69 16.48 0.61
C PRO A 359 7.06 16.49 -0.11
N VAL A 360 7.57 17.69 -0.36
CA VAL A 360 8.93 17.90 -0.86
C VAL A 360 9.83 18.24 0.32
N VAL A 361 10.98 17.58 0.39
CA VAL A 361 11.91 17.70 1.52
C VAL A 361 13.25 18.30 1.10
N ALA A 362 13.99 18.82 2.06
CA ALA A 362 15.38 19.19 1.89
C ALA A 362 16.23 17.94 1.59
N LEU A 363 16.98 17.96 0.49
CA LEU A 363 17.86 16.85 0.11
C LEU A 363 19.21 16.89 0.83
N GLU A 364 19.55 18.04 1.42
CA GLU A 364 20.79 18.33 2.13
C GLU A 364 20.51 19.26 3.33
N SER A 365 21.47 19.43 4.23
CA SER A 365 21.35 20.36 5.36
C SER A 365 21.99 21.71 5.03
N VAL A 366 21.39 22.80 5.50
CA VAL A 366 21.96 24.16 5.48
C VAL A 366 22.06 24.68 6.90
N GLY A 367 23.29 24.82 7.39
CA GLY A 367 23.56 25.44 8.69
C GLY A 367 23.39 26.96 8.64
N PRO A 368 23.45 27.66 9.78
CA PRO A 368 23.42 29.12 9.79
C PRO A 368 24.69 29.72 9.17
N ALA A 369 24.56 30.86 8.51
CA ALA A 369 25.69 31.68 8.09
C ALA A 369 26.43 32.27 9.30
N GLY A 370 27.67 32.72 9.07
CA GLY A 370 28.39 33.57 10.03
C GLY A 370 27.65 34.88 10.33
N PHE A 371 28.04 35.58 11.39
CA PHE A 371 27.37 36.81 11.86
C PHE A 371 27.16 37.85 10.75
N ILE A 372 28.20 38.13 9.96
CA ILE A 372 28.14 39.12 8.86
C ILE A 372 27.11 38.70 7.80
N GLY A 373 27.11 37.43 7.39
CA GLY A 373 26.17 36.91 6.40
C GLY A 373 24.72 37.01 6.87
N ARG A 374 24.45 36.68 8.15
CA ARG A 374 23.10 36.81 8.71
C ARG A 374 22.64 38.26 8.85
N ALA A 375 23.55 39.18 9.20
CA ALA A 375 23.24 40.60 9.28
C ALA A 375 22.92 41.19 7.90
N TRP A 376 23.73 40.86 6.89
CA TRP A 376 23.50 41.27 5.50
C TRP A 376 22.18 40.75 4.94
N ASP A 377 21.88 39.47 5.15
CA ASP A 377 20.62 38.87 4.72
C ASP A 377 19.41 39.45 5.46
N SER A 378 19.57 39.81 6.74
CA SER A 378 18.50 40.49 7.49
C SER A 378 18.18 41.85 6.89
N LEU A 379 19.19 42.63 6.49
CA LEU A 379 18.99 43.91 5.80
C LEU A 379 18.29 43.70 4.46
N ARG A 380 18.74 42.74 3.64
CA ARG A 380 18.14 42.46 2.34
C ARG A 380 16.69 41.98 2.42
N LEU A 381 16.35 41.20 3.44
CA LEU A 381 14.98 40.73 3.68
C LEU A 381 14.01 41.87 4.05
N MET A 382 14.49 43.00 4.56
CA MET A 382 13.62 44.15 4.88
C MET A 382 13.11 44.89 3.63
N PHE A 383 13.74 44.67 2.47
CA PHE A 383 13.40 45.35 1.22
C PHE A 383 12.68 44.44 0.21
N LYS A 384 12.19 43.29 0.66
CA LYS A 384 11.50 42.29 -0.15
C LYS A 384 10.14 42.01 0.47
#